data_AF-A0A117S871-F1
#
_entry.id   AF-A0A117S871-F1
#
_cell.length_a   1.000
_cell.length_b   1.000
_cell.length_c   1.000
_cell.angle_alpha   90.00
_cell.angle_beta   90.00
_cell.angle_gamma   90.00
#
_symmetry.space_group_name_H-M   'P 1'
#
loop_
_entity.id
_entity.type
_entity.pdbx_description
1 polymer ?
#
loop_
_entity_poly.entity_id
_entity_poly.type
_entity_poly.pdbx_seq_one_letter_code
_entity_poly.pdbx_strand_id
1 'polypeptide(L)'
;MLVASVAIAIHAVAAAVWVGGMFFAYAVLRPSLGAFEPQHRLTLWSNVFSRFFVWVWIAVIALPLSGYWMVFFYFDGFGSAGMHIHIMHLLGLVMIGLFLLLYFRPYPGFREGVAAKDWPRAAKHLNNIRRIVGINTIIGLVTIIVGASGRLWS
;
A
#
# COMPACT_ATOMS: atom_id res chain seq x y z
N MET A 1 28.24 -3.84 -6.31
CA MET A 1 27.84 -4.23 -4.94
C MET A 1 27.14 -3.10 -4.19
N LEU A 2 27.75 -1.92 -3.97
CA LEU A 2 27.13 -0.81 -3.23
C LEU A 2 25.79 -0.32 -3.81
N VAL A 3 25.70 -0.21 -5.14
CA VAL A 3 24.48 0.28 -5.84
C VAL A 3 23.28 -0.65 -5.61
N ALA A 4 23.48 -1.97 -5.64
CA ALA A 4 22.43 -2.95 -5.37
C ALA A 4 21.96 -2.91 -3.91
N SER A 5 22.89 -2.69 -2.97
CA SER A 5 22.58 -2.55 -1.54
C SER A 5 21.74 -1.32 -1.22
N VAL A 6 21.92 -0.21 -1.94
CA VAL A 6 21.08 0.99 -1.77
C VAL A 6 19.68 0.75 -2.33
N ALA A 7 19.57 0.19 -3.54
CA ALA A 7 18.28 -0.08 -4.16
C ALA A 7 17.43 -1.04 -3.31
N ILE A 8 18.02 -2.12 -2.80
CA ILE A 8 17.30 -3.08 -1.95
C ILE A 8 16.89 -2.46 -0.60
N ALA A 9 17.71 -1.59 -0.01
CA ALA A 9 17.37 -0.90 1.24
C ALA A 9 16.17 0.03 1.05
N ILE A 10 16.18 0.83 -0.02
CA ILE A 10 15.04 1.70 -0.39
C ILE A 10 13.79 0.85 -0.63
N HIS A 11 13.93 -0.23 -1.39
CA HIS A 11 12.81 -1.13 -1.72
C HIS A 11 12.19 -1.74 -0.45
N ALA A 12 13.03 -2.28 0.43
CA ALA A 12 12.59 -2.90 1.68
C ALA A 12 11.89 -1.90 2.62
N VAL A 13 12.44 -0.69 2.77
CA VAL A 13 11.83 0.36 3.61
C VAL A 13 10.50 0.80 3.01
N ALA A 14 10.42 1.03 1.69
CA ALA A 14 9.18 1.41 1.04
C ALA A 14 8.09 0.33 1.19
N ALA A 15 8.46 -0.94 1.05
CA ALA A 15 7.55 -2.07 1.26
C ALA A 15 7.06 -2.13 2.72
N ALA A 16 7.98 -1.99 3.68
CA ALA A 16 7.66 -2.02 5.11
C ALA A 16 6.72 -0.86 5.51
N VAL A 17 7.00 0.36 5.05
CA VAL A 17 6.18 1.54 5.31
C VAL A 17 4.77 1.36 4.76
N TRP A 18 4.65 0.92 3.50
CA TRP A 18 3.34 0.81 2.87
C TRP A 18 2.53 -0.38 3.40
N VAL A 19 3.08 -1.59 3.34
CA VAL A 19 2.36 -2.81 3.78
C VAL A 19 2.14 -2.78 5.29
N GLY A 20 3.15 -2.40 6.07
CA GLY A 20 3.04 -2.25 7.52
C GLY A 20 2.04 -1.16 7.92
N GLY A 21 2.04 -0.02 7.21
CA GLY A 21 1.04 1.04 7.43
C GLY A 21 -0.39 0.59 7.12
N MET A 22 -0.60 -0.18 6.05
CA MET A 22 -1.92 -0.74 5.74
C MET A 22 -2.35 -1.81 6.76
N PHE A 23 -1.42 -2.66 7.21
CA PHE A 23 -1.67 -3.61 8.29
C PHE A 23 -2.08 -2.87 9.58
N PHE A 24 -1.31 -1.87 10.00
CA PHE A 24 -1.65 -1.04 11.16
C PHE A 24 -3.03 -0.39 11.01
N ALA A 25 -3.31 0.25 9.87
CA ALA A 25 -4.59 0.89 9.63
C ALA A 25 -5.76 -0.10 9.74
N TYR A 26 -5.62 -1.30 9.18
CA TYR A 26 -6.71 -2.28 9.10
C TYR A 26 -6.88 -3.12 10.37
N ALA A 27 -5.78 -3.64 10.92
CA ALA A 27 -5.77 -4.61 12.01
C ALA A 27 -5.72 -3.94 13.39
N VAL A 28 -5.15 -2.73 13.50
CA VAL A 28 -4.93 -2.05 14.78
C VAL A 28 -5.83 -0.83 14.90
N LEU A 29 -5.63 0.18 14.06
CA LEU A 29 -6.34 1.46 14.17
C LEU A 29 -7.86 1.28 14.02
N ARG A 30 -8.32 0.55 13.00
CA ARG A 30 -9.76 0.36 12.75
C ARG A 30 -10.52 -0.19 13.97
N PRO A 31 -10.14 -1.32 14.60
CA PRO A 31 -10.87 -1.81 15.77
C PRO A 31 -10.71 -0.89 16.98
N SER A 32 -9.56 -0.24 17.18
CA SER A 32 -9.36 0.72 18.28
C SER A 32 -10.32 1.92 18.22
N LEU A 33 -10.79 2.28 17.03
CA LEU A 33 -11.78 3.36 16.85
C LEU A 33 -13.21 2.94 17.17
N GLY A 34 -13.47 1.67 17.50
CA GLY A 34 -14.77 1.14 17.86
C GLY A 34 -15.42 1.77 19.10
N ALA A 35 -14.66 2.48 19.94
CA ALA A 35 -15.15 3.16 21.14
C ALA A 35 -15.61 4.61 20.92
N PHE A 36 -15.21 5.25 19.82
CA PHE A 36 -15.49 6.68 19.58
C PHE A 36 -16.90 6.90 19.03
N GLU A 37 -17.43 8.13 19.01
CA GLU A 37 -18.67 8.39 18.24
C GLU A 37 -18.42 8.33 16.72
N PRO A 38 -19.42 7.96 15.89
CA PRO A 38 -19.25 7.83 14.44
C PRO A 38 -18.62 9.06 13.76
N GLN A 39 -19.02 10.28 14.14
CA GLN A 39 -18.53 11.53 13.55
C GLN A 39 -17.04 11.74 13.86
N HIS A 40 -16.63 11.46 15.10
CA HIS A 40 -15.24 11.54 15.53
C HIS A 40 -14.36 10.50 14.81
N ARG A 41 -14.86 9.27 14.62
CA ARG A 41 -14.16 8.23 13.85
C ARG A 41 -13.90 8.67 12.41
N LEU A 42 -14.92 9.21 11.73
CA LEU A 42 -14.83 9.63 10.33
C LEU A 42 -13.86 10.80 10.17
N THR A 43 -13.92 11.78 11.07
CA THR A 43 -13.02 12.94 11.07
C THR A 43 -11.56 12.52 11.29
N LEU A 44 -11.32 11.61 12.24
CA LEU A 44 -9.98 11.08 12.47
C LEU A 44 -9.44 10.31 11.25
N TRP A 45 -10.28 9.48 10.62
CA TRP A 45 -9.89 8.77 9.39
C TRP A 45 -9.51 9.73 8.26
N SER A 46 -10.24 10.85 8.10
CA SER A 46 -9.88 11.90 7.14
C SER A 46 -8.48 12.45 7.39
N ASN A 47 -8.16 12.77 8.63
CA ASN A 47 -6.85 13.26 9.04
C ASN A 47 -5.75 12.22 8.85
N VAL A 48 -6.00 10.96 9.23
CA VAL A 48 -5.05 9.85 9.06
C VAL A 48 -4.74 9.63 7.58
N PHE A 49 -5.76 9.52 6.73
CA PHE A 49 -5.54 9.29 5.30
C PHE A 49 -4.81 10.45 4.62
N SER A 50 -5.09 11.70 5.01
CA SER A 50 -4.38 12.87 4.45
C SER A 50 -2.86 12.80 4.63
N ARG A 51 -2.40 12.25 5.76
CA ARG A 51 -0.97 12.09 6.07
C ARG A 51 -0.42 10.77 5.54
N PHE A 52 -1.18 9.69 5.69
CA PHE A 52 -0.75 8.36 5.29
C PHE A 52 -0.59 8.26 3.77
N PHE A 53 -1.48 8.85 2.97
CA PHE A 53 -1.39 8.75 1.52
C PHE A 53 -0.18 9.49 0.93
N VAL A 54 0.39 10.47 1.62
CA VAL A 54 1.70 11.05 1.22
C VAL A 54 2.78 9.97 1.23
N TRP A 55 2.84 9.19 2.31
CA TRP A 55 3.79 8.06 2.43
C TRP A 55 3.50 6.95 1.43
N VAL A 56 2.22 6.66 1.16
CA VAL A 56 1.84 5.68 0.14
C VAL A 56 2.28 6.14 -1.25
N TRP A 57 2.09 7.42 -1.62
CA TRP A 57 2.58 7.95 -2.89
C TRP A 57 4.10 7.85 -3.03
N ILE A 58 4.85 8.15 -1.96
CA ILE A 58 6.30 7.95 -1.93
C ILE A 58 6.63 6.48 -2.19
N ALA A 59 5.95 5.54 -1.53
CA ALA A 59 6.18 4.10 -1.72
C ALA A 59 5.80 3.61 -3.13
N VAL A 60 4.69 4.09 -3.68
CA VAL A 60 4.20 3.78 -5.05
C VAL A 60 5.23 4.17 -6.11
N ILE A 61 6.03 5.21 -5.86
CA ILE A 61 7.10 5.64 -6.76
C ILE A 61 8.41 4.89 -6.43
N ALA A 62 8.78 4.83 -5.16
CA ALA A 62 10.05 4.24 -4.73
C ALA A 62 10.16 2.74 -5.05
N LEU A 63 9.06 1.97 -4.92
CA LEU A 63 9.07 0.53 -5.15
C LEU A 63 9.35 0.15 -6.61
N PRO A 64 8.62 0.68 -7.63
CA PRO A 64 8.96 0.41 -9.02
C PRO A 64 10.35 0.92 -9.40
N LEU A 65 10.75 2.13 -8.97
CA LEU A 65 12.05 2.68 -9.31
C LEU A 65 13.19 1.81 -8.77
N SER A 66 13.16 1.45 -7.49
CA SER A 66 14.15 0.56 -6.90
C SER A 66 14.09 -0.86 -7.44
N GLY A 67 12.88 -1.37 -7.72
CA GLY A 67 12.66 -2.70 -8.30
C GLY A 67 13.24 -2.82 -9.70
N TYR A 68 12.89 -1.90 -10.61
CA TYR A 68 13.44 -1.88 -11.97
C TYR A 68 14.93 -1.61 -11.99
N TRP A 69 15.44 -0.79 -11.06
CA TRP A 69 16.89 -0.64 -10.90
C TRP A 69 17.55 -1.99 -10.63
N MET A 70 17.06 -2.76 -9.64
CA MET A 70 17.60 -4.09 -9.37
C MET A 70 17.44 -5.04 -10.57
N VAL A 71 16.28 -5.04 -11.24
CA VAL A 71 16.04 -5.91 -12.40
C VAL A 71 17.04 -5.64 -13.52
N PHE A 72 17.23 -4.39 -13.93
CA PHE A 72 18.04 -4.08 -15.12
C PHE A 72 19.54 -3.97 -14.85
N PHE A 73 19.97 -3.64 -13.63
CA PHE A 73 21.38 -3.40 -13.31
C PHE A 73 22.01 -4.45 -12.39
N TYR A 74 21.23 -5.36 -11.83
CA TYR A 74 21.73 -6.45 -10.98
C TYR A 74 21.31 -7.83 -11.49
N PHE A 75 20.07 -7.96 -11.96
CA PHE A 75 19.57 -9.23 -12.50
C PHE A 75 19.74 -9.35 -14.02
N ASP A 76 20.42 -8.42 -14.70
CA ASP A 76 20.58 -8.40 -16.18
C ASP A 76 19.27 -8.45 -16.99
N GLY A 77 18.19 -7.93 -16.39
CA GLY A 77 16.86 -7.83 -16.98
C GLY A 77 15.89 -8.91 -16.50
N PHE A 78 14.66 -8.86 -17.02
CA PHE A 78 13.60 -9.80 -16.64
C PHE A 78 13.84 -11.22 -17.16
N GLY A 79 14.66 -11.42 -18.20
CA GLY A 79 14.93 -12.76 -18.75
C GLY A 79 15.77 -13.65 -17.83
N SER A 80 16.58 -13.04 -16.97
CA SER A 80 17.47 -13.68 -16.00
C SER A 80 16.98 -13.54 -14.55
N ALA A 81 15.84 -12.89 -14.34
CA ALA A 81 15.21 -12.75 -13.04
C ALA A 81 14.49 -14.05 -12.63
N GLY A 82 14.63 -14.48 -11.38
CA GLY A 82 13.91 -15.62 -10.85
C GLY A 82 12.38 -15.39 -10.83
N MET A 83 11.60 -16.47 -10.85
CA MET A 83 10.12 -16.42 -10.92
C MET A 83 9.48 -15.55 -9.81
N HIS A 84 10.08 -15.49 -8.62
CA HIS A 84 9.62 -14.65 -7.52
C HIS A 84 9.57 -13.16 -7.88
N ILE A 85 10.49 -12.67 -8.71
CA ILE A 85 10.54 -11.27 -9.15
C ILE A 85 9.36 -10.95 -10.06
N HIS A 86 9.00 -11.86 -10.98
CA HIS A 86 7.83 -11.69 -11.84
C HIS A 86 6.52 -11.68 -11.03
N ILE A 87 6.40 -12.54 -10.03
CA ILE A 87 5.24 -12.57 -9.13
C ILE A 87 5.18 -11.27 -8.33
N MET A 88 6.30 -10.83 -7.72
CA MET A 88 6.36 -9.56 -7.00
C MET A 88 5.99 -8.36 -7.90
N HIS A 89 6.45 -8.36 -9.15
CA HIS A 89 6.16 -7.31 -10.11
C HIS A 89 4.67 -7.25 -10.44
N LEU A 90 4.05 -8.38 -10.78
CA LEU A 90 2.62 -8.47 -11.06
C LEU A 90 1.79 -8.01 -9.85
N LEU A 91 2.08 -8.57 -8.66
CA LEU A 91 1.36 -8.22 -7.44
C LEU A 91 1.54 -6.73 -7.11
N GLY A 92 2.75 -6.20 -7.23
CA GLY A 92 3.03 -4.78 -7.03
C GLY A 92 2.23 -3.86 -7.95
N LEU A 93 2.11 -4.21 -9.25
CA LEU A 93 1.29 -3.46 -10.20
C LEU A 93 -0.21 -3.51 -9.83
N VAL A 94 -0.71 -4.67 -9.40
CA VAL A 94 -2.10 -4.81 -8.91
C VAL A 94 -2.31 -3.93 -7.68
N MET A 95 -1.38 -3.95 -6.73
CA MET A 95 -1.46 -3.13 -5.50
C MET A 95 -1.49 -1.63 -5.82
N ILE A 96 -0.65 -1.17 -6.76
CA ILE A 96 -0.65 0.22 -7.25
C ILE A 96 -2.00 0.54 -7.89
N GLY A 97 -2.51 -0.32 -8.77
CA GLY A 97 -3.82 -0.14 -9.41
C GLY A 97 -4.96 -0.01 -8.40
N LEU A 98 -4.96 -0.84 -7.35
CA LEU A 98 -5.92 -0.76 -6.24
C LEU A 98 -5.80 0.57 -5.47
N PHE A 99 -4.58 1.03 -5.21
CA PHE A 99 -4.37 2.31 -4.56
C PHE A 99 -4.84 3.49 -5.43
N LEU A 100 -4.54 3.49 -6.73
CA LEU A 100 -5.02 4.52 -7.65
C LEU A 100 -6.56 4.53 -7.69
N LEU A 101 -7.19 3.36 -7.79
CA LEU A 101 -8.64 3.22 -7.73
C LEU A 101 -9.22 3.82 -6.44
N LEU A 102 -8.61 3.51 -5.29
CA LEU A 102 -9.00 4.02 -3.97
C LEU A 102 -8.83 5.54 -3.87
N TYR A 103 -7.67 6.05 -4.28
CA TYR A 103 -7.29 7.44 -4.13
C TYR A 103 -8.14 8.37 -5.00
N PHE A 104 -8.47 7.95 -6.22
CA PHE A 104 -9.21 8.79 -7.17
C PHE A 104 -10.73 8.60 -7.11
N ARG A 105 -11.25 7.46 -6.63
CA ARG A 105 -12.72 7.22 -6.61
C ARG A 105 -13.36 7.42 -5.23
N PRO A 106 -13.18 6.54 -4.23
CA PRO A 106 -13.87 6.70 -2.95
C PRO A 106 -13.25 7.77 -2.04
N TYR A 107 -11.94 8.06 -2.13
CA TYR A 107 -11.31 9.00 -1.21
C TYR A 107 -11.80 10.46 -1.33
N PRO A 108 -12.00 11.04 -2.52
CA PRO A 108 -12.55 12.40 -2.65
C PRO A 108 -13.96 12.48 -2.04
N GLY A 109 -14.84 11.52 -2.38
CA GLY A 109 -16.18 11.46 -1.82
C GLY A 109 -16.22 11.26 -0.30
N PHE A 110 -15.24 10.53 0.27
CA PHE A 110 -15.08 10.44 1.72
C PHE A 110 -14.72 11.79 2.34
N ARG A 111 -13.71 12.49 1.79
CA ARG A 111 -13.28 13.81 2.30
C ARG A 111 -14.38 14.85 2.20
N GLU A 112 -15.07 14.92 1.07
CA GLU A 112 -16.20 15.82 0.84
C GLU A 112 -17.32 15.55 1.83
N GLY A 113 -17.68 14.28 2.05
CA GLY A 113 -18.70 13.90 3.03
C GLY A 113 -18.33 14.33 4.46
N VAL A 114 -17.07 14.15 4.87
CA VAL A 114 -16.58 14.62 6.17
C VAL A 114 -16.63 16.15 6.26
N ALA A 115 -16.18 16.87 5.23
CA ALA A 115 -16.17 18.34 5.21
C ALA A 115 -17.58 18.93 5.26
N ALA A 116 -18.53 18.32 4.55
CA ALA A 116 -19.95 18.71 4.55
C ALA A 116 -20.74 18.21 5.77
N LYS A 117 -20.10 17.45 6.68
CA LYS A 117 -20.76 16.74 7.81
C LYS A 117 -21.87 15.78 7.36
N ASP A 118 -21.80 15.30 6.11
CA ASP A 118 -22.65 14.23 5.56
C ASP A 118 -22.07 12.86 5.97
N TRP A 119 -22.35 12.47 7.21
CA TRP A 119 -21.83 11.25 7.82
C TRP A 119 -22.26 9.97 7.08
N PRO A 120 -23.52 9.82 6.62
CA PRO A 120 -23.93 8.66 5.82
C PRO A 120 -23.10 8.50 4.54
N ARG A 121 -22.89 9.59 3.77
CA ARG A 121 -22.07 9.56 2.56
C ARG A 121 -20.63 9.20 2.87
N ALA A 122 -20.04 9.84 3.88
CA ALA A 122 -18.66 9.56 4.31
C ALA A 122 -18.50 8.09 4.73
N ALA A 123 -19.43 7.54 5.51
CA ALA A 123 -19.38 6.15 5.96
C ALA A 123 -19.43 5.16 4.78
N LYS A 124 -20.28 5.41 3.77
CA LYS A 124 -20.35 4.60 2.55
C LYS A 124 -19.01 4.55 1.82
N HIS A 125 -18.39 5.71 1.60
CA HIS A 125 -17.07 5.78 0.96
C HIS A 125 -15.98 5.14 1.80
N LEU A 126 -15.99 5.32 3.12
CA LEU A 126 -15.03 4.69 4.02
C LEU A 126 -15.10 3.15 3.98
N ASN A 127 -16.30 2.57 3.83
CA ASN A 127 -16.44 1.12 3.67
C ASN A 127 -15.80 0.61 2.36
N ASN A 128 -15.93 1.36 1.27
CA ASN A 128 -15.24 1.06 0.01
C ASN A 128 -13.72 1.13 0.17
N ILE A 129 -13.21 2.19 0.81
CA ILE A 129 -11.78 2.34 1.14
C ILE A 129 -11.29 1.13 1.94
N ARG A 130 -12.01 0.74 3.00
CA ARG A 130 -11.65 -0.41 3.85
C ARG A 130 -11.55 -1.71 3.09
N ARG A 131 -12.50 -1.99 2.18
CA ARG A 131 -12.47 -3.20 1.35
C ARG A 131 -11.22 -3.24 0.47
N ILE A 132 -10.92 -2.13 -0.21
CA ILE A 132 -9.74 -2.03 -1.08
C ILE A 132 -8.46 -2.16 -0.26
N VAL A 133 -8.33 -1.45 0.87
CA VAL A 133 -7.16 -1.56 1.77
C VAL A 133 -7.01 -2.99 2.27
N GLY A 134 -8.08 -3.66 2.70
CA GLY A 134 -8.01 -5.05 3.19
C GLY A 134 -7.48 -6.02 2.13
N ILE A 135 -7.99 -5.94 0.89
CA ILE A 135 -7.48 -6.73 -0.24
C ILE A 135 -6.00 -6.40 -0.49
N ASN A 136 -5.66 -5.11 -0.51
CA ASN A 136 -4.30 -4.66 -0.78
C ASN A 136 -3.31 -5.09 0.31
N THR A 137 -3.73 -5.11 1.58
CA THR A 137 -2.93 -5.64 2.70
C THR A 137 -2.61 -7.12 2.50
N ILE A 138 -3.60 -7.94 2.13
CA ILE A 138 -3.39 -9.37 1.90
C ILE A 138 -2.38 -9.59 0.77
N ILE A 139 -2.57 -8.90 -0.35
CA ILE A 139 -1.64 -8.96 -1.49
C ILE A 139 -0.23 -8.51 -1.06
N GLY A 140 -0.13 -7.44 -0.28
CA GLY A 140 1.14 -6.94 0.23
C GLY A 140 1.87 -7.95 1.13
N LEU A 141 1.15 -8.61 2.03
CA LEU A 141 1.72 -9.65 2.89
C LEU A 141 2.18 -10.87 2.06
N VAL A 142 1.38 -11.30 1.09
CA VAL A 142 1.78 -12.37 0.14
C VAL A 142 3.04 -11.95 -0.63
N THR A 143 3.10 -10.72 -1.11
CA THR A 143 4.26 -10.18 -1.84
C THR A 143 5.52 -10.18 -0.98
N ILE A 144 5.42 -9.85 0.30
CA ILE A 144 6.53 -9.94 1.26
C ILE A 144 6.98 -11.39 1.42
N ILE A 145 6.06 -12.35 1.56
CA ILE A 145 6.39 -13.79 1.67
C ILE A 145 7.12 -14.27 0.41
N VAL A 146 6.63 -13.89 -0.78
CA VAL A 146 7.27 -14.22 -2.06
C VAL A 146 8.69 -13.63 -2.12
N GLY A 147 8.85 -12.35 -1.79
CA GLY A 147 10.16 -11.69 -1.82
C GLY A 147 11.16 -12.27 -0.81
N ALA A 148 10.69 -12.63 0.39
CA ALA A 148 11.54 -13.20 1.43
C ALA A 148 11.94 -14.66 1.17
N SER A 149 11.03 -15.46 0.59
CA SER A 149 11.25 -16.89 0.33
C SER A 149 11.81 -17.21 -1.04
N GLY A 150 11.74 -16.27 -2.01
CA GLY A 150 12.04 -16.49 -3.42
C GLY A 150 13.33 -17.28 -3.68
N ARG A 151 14.41 -16.91 -2.98
CA ARG A 151 15.73 -17.56 -3.10
C ARG A 151 15.75 -19.07 -2.82
N LEU A 152 14.70 -19.62 -2.20
CA LEU A 152 14.60 -21.05 -1.87
C LEU A 152 13.95 -21.88 -2.98
N TRP A 153 13.27 -21.25 -3.95
CA TRP A 153 12.44 -21.96 -4.93
C TRP A 153 12.47 -21.39 -6.36
N SER A 154 13.14 -20.26 -6.58
CA SER A 154 13.17 -19.56 -7.87
C SER A 154 14.54 -19.52 -8.52
#